data_AF-A0A6B9YS63-F1
#
_entry.id   AF-A0A6B9YS63-F1
#
_cell.length_a   1.000
_cell.length_b   1.000
_cell.length_c   1.000
_cell.angle_alpha   90.00
_cell.angle_beta   90.00
_cell.angle_gamma   90.00
#
_symmetry.space_group_name_H-M   'P 1'
#
loop_
_entity.id
_entity.type
_entity.pdbx_description
1 polymer ?
#
loop_
_entity_poly.entity_id
_entity_poly.type
_entity_poly.pdbx_seq_one_letter_code
_entity_poly.pdbx_strand_id
1 'polypeptide(L)'
;MATLSLDAMRTYLSRSITNLNQNKLRGLLAEVDLRSYLAEQGFGNRISRGGWIVRTKGPAIFGQSTVALFPEIPDPATDYGGDRSMPYPDQGLHTICATFHQSGISSYFCAATVAETDNPASLNWNAIQLGVPVPQPYAPLSERLAGSGFVLRGRTYNFLRYTADAGTIPEIAVPEEFAKEHLRITFNTDYMAEISDIDGLFWGNQHTYPIEIKEKSPADSDDMGLYFGLDIGPFVKLAYYAAKRGNLHSFYVVREIDNATDRNLVRWSYITFDRLAQFASWGSRAGGTNMQGGASSVVRIPRSEFTELTAATLARL
;
A
#
# COMPACT_ATOMS: atom_id res chain seq x y z
N MET A 1 -27.54 14.99 -1.34
CA MET A 1 -26.49 14.21 -1.99
C MET A 1 -25.17 14.91 -1.73
N ALA A 2 -24.25 14.25 -1.05
CA ALA A 2 -22.90 14.72 -0.82
C ALA A 2 -21.95 13.81 -1.61
N THR A 3 -21.65 14.24 -2.83
CA THR A 3 -20.89 13.44 -3.81
C THR A 3 -19.48 14.01 -3.98
N LEU A 4 -18.57 13.21 -4.54
CA LEU A 4 -17.26 13.68 -5.01
C LEU A 4 -17.12 13.41 -6.50
N SER A 5 -16.78 14.44 -7.27
CA SER A 5 -16.42 14.32 -8.67
C SER A 5 -14.96 13.91 -8.85
N LEU A 6 -14.65 13.35 -10.01
CA LEU A 6 -13.28 12.98 -10.38
C LEU A 6 -12.35 14.20 -10.36
N ASP A 7 -12.84 15.37 -10.79
CA ASP A 7 -12.10 16.63 -10.82
C ASP A 7 -11.78 17.13 -9.40
N ALA A 8 -12.72 17.01 -8.46
CA ALA A 8 -12.47 17.33 -7.06
C ALA A 8 -11.37 16.43 -6.46
N MET A 9 -11.42 15.13 -6.76
CA MET A 9 -10.39 14.17 -6.34
C MET A 9 -9.01 14.50 -6.95
N ARG A 10 -8.94 14.77 -8.26
CA ARG A 10 -7.70 15.20 -8.95
C ARG A 10 -7.13 16.49 -8.37
N THR A 11 -7.99 17.46 -8.08
CA THR A 11 -7.60 18.75 -7.49
C THR A 11 -7.07 18.59 -6.07
N TYR A 12 -7.60 17.64 -5.30
CA TYR A 12 -7.02 17.31 -4.00
C TYR A 12 -5.63 16.68 -4.16
N LEU A 13 -5.50 15.70 -5.07
CA LEU A 13 -4.24 15.00 -5.33
C LEU A 13 -3.11 15.94 -5.81
N SER A 14 -3.43 16.92 -6.66
CA SER A 14 -2.45 17.91 -7.13
C SER A 14 -1.87 18.74 -5.99
N ARG A 15 -2.64 18.92 -4.91
CA ARG A 15 -2.24 19.68 -3.72
C ARG A 15 -1.54 18.85 -2.65
N SER A 16 -1.85 17.57 -2.56
CA SER A 16 -1.32 16.66 -1.53
C SER A 16 0.01 16.00 -1.92
N ILE A 17 0.19 15.70 -3.20
CA ILE A 17 1.37 14.99 -3.69
C ILE A 17 2.52 15.98 -3.90
N THR A 18 3.61 15.81 -3.14
CA THR A 18 4.81 16.66 -3.24
C THR A 18 5.39 16.72 -4.65
N ASN A 19 5.53 15.56 -5.29
CA ASN A 19 6.01 15.43 -6.65
C ASN A 19 5.45 14.13 -7.23
N LEU A 20 4.58 14.24 -8.23
CA LEU A 20 4.14 13.09 -9.02
C LEU A 20 5.12 12.92 -10.19
N ASN A 21 6.21 12.20 -9.93
CA ASN A 21 7.13 11.83 -10.99
C ASN A 21 6.63 10.57 -11.71
N GLN A 22 7.22 10.27 -12.87
CA GLN A 22 6.85 9.09 -13.65
C GLN A 22 7.00 7.78 -12.86
N ASN A 23 7.95 7.69 -11.93
CA ASN A 23 8.16 6.48 -11.13
C ASN A 23 7.00 6.22 -10.17
N LYS A 24 6.48 7.26 -9.51
CA LYS A 24 5.30 7.12 -8.63
C LYS A 24 4.07 6.71 -9.44
N LEU A 25 3.85 7.34 -10.60
CA LEU A 25 2.75 6.97 -11.50
C LEU A 25 2.87 5.50 -11.95
N ARG A 26 4.06 5.07 -12.36
CA ARG A 26 4.32 3.67 -12.76
C ARG A 26 4.09 2.68 -11.62
N GLY A 27 4.45 3.04 -10.38
CA GLY A 27 4.12 2.25 -9.20
C GLY A 27 2.62 2.03 -9.06
N LEU A 28 1.84 3.11 -9.11
CA LEU A 28 0.38 3.06 -9.05
C LEU A 28 -0.22 2.18 -10.17
N LEU A 29 0.26 2.33 -11.40
CA LEU A 29 -0.22 1.52 -12.53
C LEU A 29 0.16 0.05 -12.40
N ALA A 30 1.34 -0.26 -11.89
CA ALA A 30 1.74 -1.64 -11.61
C ALA A 30 0.84 -2.30 -10.55
N GLU A 31 0.38 -1.56 -9.54
CA GLU A 31 -0.60 -2.08 -8.57
C GLU A 31 -1.94 -2.44 -9.22
N VAL A 32 -2.46 -1.56 -10.08
CA VAL A 32 -3.71 -1.78 -10.82
C VAL A 32 -3.56 -2.95 -11.78
N ASP A 33 -2.50 -2.97 -12.58
CA ASP A 33 -2.19 -4.03 -13.54
C ASP A 33 -2.05 -5.39 -12.82
N LEU A 34 -1.38 -5.45 -11.67
CA LEU A 34 -1.22 -6.70 -10.92
C LEU A 34 -2.57 -7.25 -10.47
N ARG A 35 -3.48 -6.40 -9.98
CA ARG A 35 -4.82 -6.85 -9.54
C ARG A 35 -5.63 -7.39 -10.71
N SER A 36 -5.60 -6.72 -11.86
CA SER A 36 -6.25 -7.20 -13.09
C SER A 36 -5.66 -8.53 -13.53
N TYR A 37 -4.32 -8.64 -13.55
CA TYR A 37 -3.62 -9.88 -13.87
C TYR A 37 -4.02 -11.03 -12.92
N LEU A 38 -4.01 -10.81 -11.60
CA LEU A 38 -4.42 -11.82 -10.63
C LEU A 38 -5.90 -12.21 -10.78
N ALA A 39 -6.78 -11.28 -11.14
CA ALA A 39 -8.17 -11.58 -11.43
C ALA A 39 -8.32 -12.50 -12.66
N GLU A 40 -7.58 -12.24 -13.74
CA GLU A 40 -7.52 -13.10 -14.93
C GLU A 40 -6.97 -14.50 -14.63
N GLN A 41 -6.04 -14.60 -13.67
CA GLN A 41 -5.54 -15.90 -13.19
C GLN A 41 -6.51 -16.63 -12.23
N GLY A 42 -7.66 -16.05 -11.89
CA GLY A 42 -8.67 -16.63 -10.98
C GLY A 42 -8.44 -16.32 -9.49
N PHE A 43 -7.58 -15.36 -9.15
CA PHE A 43 -7.22 -14.98 -7.79
C PHE A 43 -7.70 -13.57 -7.40
N GLY A 44 -8.63 -12.97 -8.15
CA GLY A 44 -9.10 -11.59 -7.93
C GLY A 44 -9.75 -11.35 -6.56
N ASN A 45 -10.33 -12.38 -5.94
CA ASN A 45 -10.89 -12.33 -4.59
C ASN A 45 -9.88 -12.63 -3.47
N ARG A 46 -8.61 -12.87 -3.82
CA ARG A 46 -7.51 -13.16 -2.89
C ARG A 46 -6.49 -12.03 -2.82
N ILE A 47 -6.74 -10.90 -3.49
CA ILE A 47 -5.88 -9.73 -3.45
C ILE A 47 -6.67 -8.54 -2.91
N SER A 48 -6.18 -7.95 -1.82
CA SER A 48 -6.77 -6.72 -1.30
C SER A 48 -6.30 -5.51 -2.10
N ARG A 49 -7.09 -4.43 -2.06
CA ARG A 49 -6.54 -3.10 -2.35
C ARG A 49 -5.54 -2.73 -1.27
N GLY A 50 -4.55 -1.93 -1.65
CA GLY A 50 -3.55 -1.42 -0.75
C GLY A 50 -4.11 -0.45 0.30
N GLY A 51 -3.24 0.01 1.18
CA GLY A 51 -3.59 0.91 2.28
C GLY A 51 -2.34 1.47 2.94
N TRP A 52 -2.43 1.72 4.24
CA TRP A 52 -1.32 2.24 5.02
C TRP A 52 -1.02 1.33 6.20
N ILE A 53 0.27 1.15 6.49
CA ILE A 53 0.73 0.67 7.78
C ILE A 53 1.35 1.84 8.55
N VAL A 54 0.92 2.02 9.79
CA VAL A 54 1.38 3.09 10.67
C VAL A 54 1.91 2.53 11.98
N ARG A 55 2.98 3.13 12.48
CA ARG A 55 3.62 2.77 13.74
C ARG A 55 3.78 3.98 14.63
N THR A 56 3.65 3.78 15.94
CA THR A 56 3.90 4.84 16.93
C THR A 56 5.30 5.39 16.76
N LYS A 57 5.43 6.72 16.85
CA LYS A 57 6.70 7.44 16.73
C LYS A 57 6.89 8.37 17.92
N GLY A 58 8.00 8.19 18.63
CA GLY A 58 8.38 9.04 19.75
C GLY A 58 9.37 8.36 20.69
N PRO A 59 9.98 9.12 21.63
CA PRO A 59 10.86 8.57 22.63
C PRO A 59 10.16 7.45 23.42
N ALA A 60 10.84 6.32 23.61
CA ALA A 60 10.38 5.15 24.36
C ALA A 60 9.09 4.45 23.86
N ILE A 61 8.43 4.95 22.80
CA ILE A 61 7.18 4.37 22.26
C ILE A 61 7.30 3.93 20.80
N PHE A 62 8.46 4.11 20.16
CA PHE A 62 8.65 3.82 18.74
C PHE A 62 8.32 2.36 18.42
N GLY A 63 7.40 2.13 17.48
CA GLY A 63 7.01 0.80 17.00
C GLY A 63 6.24 -0.07 17.99
N GLN A 64 5.87 0.44 19.18
CA GLN A 64 5.12 -0.32 20.19
C GLN A 64 3.69 -0.64 19.76
N SER A 65 3.05 0.25 19.00
CA SER A 65 1.75 -0.03 18.37
C SER A 65 1.90 0.03 16.86
N THR A 66 1.24 -0.91 16.18
CA THR A 66 1.17 -0.92 14.71
C THR A 66 -0.29 -1.07 14.30
N VAL A 67 -0.70 -0.25 13.33
CA VAL A 67 -2.04 -0.27 12.76
C VAL A 67 -1.96 -0.35 11.25
N ALA A 68 -2.82 -1.15 10.63
CA ALA A 68 -3.08 -1.16 9.19
C ALA A 68 -4.43 -0.49 8.91
N LEU A 69 -4.48 0.36 7.89
CA LEU A 69 -5.65 1.15 7.49
C LEU A 69 -5.97 0.91 6.02
N PHE A 70 -7.18 0.43 5.73
CA PHE A 70 -7.65 0.13 4.38
C PHE A 70 -8.81 1.06 4.02
N PRO A 71 -8.67 1.94 3.02
CA PRO A 71 -9.75 2.85 2.64
C PRO A 71 -10.82 2.13 1.82
N GLU A 72 -12.10 2.49 2.05
CA GLU A 72 -13.13 2.44 1.02
C GLU A 72 -12.67 3.33 -0.14
N ILE A 73 -12.87 2.88 -1.37
CA ILE A 73 -12.56 3.67 -2.57
C ILE A 73 -13.86 4.35 -3.03
N PRO A 74 -13.98 5.69 -2.91
CA PRO A 74 -15.20 6.38 -3.28
C PRO A 74 -15.42 6.33 -4.80
N ASP A 75 -16.59 5.87 -5.24
CA ASP A 75 -16.98 5.92 -6.64
C ASP A 75 -17.44 7.35 -6.99
N PRO A 76 -16.89 7.99 -8.04
CA PRO A 76 -17.32 9.34 -8.42
C PRO A 76 -18.84 9.45 -8.61
N ALA A 77 -19.40 10.58 -8.22
CA ALA A 77 -20.84 10.88 -8.29
C ALA A 77 -21.78 9.97 -7.45
N THR A 78 -21.24 9.03 -6.66
CA THR A 78 -22.03 8.30 -5.66
C THR A 78 -22.27 9.17 -4.42
N ASP A 79 -23.42 9.01 -3.76
CA ASP A 79 -23.78 9.77 -2.55
C ASP A 79 -23.09 9.18 -1.30
N TYR A 80 -22.22 9.97 -0.70
CA TYR A 80 -21.46 9.64 0.52
C TYR A 80 -22.00 10.38 1.76
N GLY A 81 -23.24 10.89 1.73
CA GLY A 81 -23.84 11.62 2.85
C GLY A 81 -23.82 10.86 4.20
N GLY A 82 -23.90 11.60 5.31
CA GLY A 82 -23.75 11.06 6.66
C GLY A 82 -24.76 9.97 7.06
N ASP A 83 -25.94 9.95 6.45
CA ASP A 83 -27.01 8.97 6.73
C ASP A 83 -26.91 7.69 5.87
N ARG A 84 -25.84 7.54 5.07
CA ARG A 84 -25.65 6.36 4.22
C ARG A 84 -25.50 5.08 5.05
N SER A 85 -25.89 3.95 4.45
CA SER A 85 -25.48 2.65 4.97
C SER A 85 -23.96 2.49 4.79
N MET A 86 -23.27 2.16 5.88
CA MET A 86 -21.84 1.89 5.84
C MET A 86 -21.59 0.54 5.16
N PRO A 87 -20.61 0.44 4.26
CA PRO A 87 -20.36 -0.78 3.51
C PRO A 87 -19.85 -1.90 4.43
N TYR A 88 -20.10 -3.15 4.03
CA TYR A 88 -19.46 -4.30 4.66
C TYR A 88 -18.17 -4.63 3.89
N PRO A 89 -17.00 -4.69 4.56
CA PRO A 89 -15.75 -5.04 3.91
C PRO A 89 -15.79 -6.45 3.31
N ASP A 90 -15.02 -6.69 2.25
CA ASP A 90 -14.98 -8.01 1.65
C ASP A 90 -14.42 -9.08 2.61
N GLN A 91 -14.87 -10.33 2.43
CA GLN A 91 -14.46 -11.44 3.29
C GLN A 91 -12.96 -11.74 3.22
N GLY A 92 -12.33 -11.46 2.07
CA GLY A 92 -10.89 -11.62 1.87
C GLY A 92 -10.12 -10.72 2.82
N LEU A 93 -10.48 -9.44 2.87
CA LEU A 93 -9.90 -8.45 3.77
C LEU A 93 -10.12 -8.80 5.24
N HIS A 94 -11.31 -9.29 5.62
CA HIS A 94 -11.55 -9.80 6.98
C HIS A 94 -10.58 -10.92 7.37
N THR A 95 -10.39 -11.87 6.46
CA THR A 95 -9.54 -13.04 6.66
C THR A 95 -8.07 -12.62 6.82
N ILE A 96 -7.60 -11.75 5.93
CA ILE A 96 -6.26 -11.16 5.96
C ILE A 96 -6.03 -10.38 7.27
N CYS A 97 -6.99 -9.57 7.68
CA CYS A 97 -6.89 -8.78 8.90
C CYS A 97 -6.87 -9.64 10.18
N ALA A 98 -7.44 -10.85 10.15
CA ALA A 98 -7.33 -11.80 11.25
C ALA A 98 -5.88 -12.26 11.46
N THR A 99 -5.13 -12.51 10.38
CA THR A 99 -3.69 -12.79 10.46
C THR A 99 -2.91 -11.60 11.01
N PHE A 100 -3.24 -10.37 10.59
CA PHE A 100 -2.63 -9.17 11.14
C PHE A 100 -2.87 -9.05 12.65
N HIS A 101 -4.11 -9.28 13.10
CA HIS A 101 -4.47 -9.23 14.51
C HIS A 101 -3.65 -10.24 15.34
N GLN A 102 -3.53 -11.49 14.86
CA GLN A 102 -2.71 -12.53 15.50
C GLN A 102 -1.21 -12.16 15.58
N SER A 103 -0.72 -11.39 14.61
CA SER A 103 0.64 -10.87 14.54
C SER A 103 0.85 -9.54 15.31
N GLY A 104 -0.17 -9.07 16.03
CA GLY A 104 -0.13 -7.84 16.83
C GLY A 104 -0.20 -6.56 15.98
N ILE A 105 -0.88 -6.61 14.83
CA ILE A 105 -1.21 -5.46 13.99
C ILE A 105 -2.72 -5.27 14.01
N SER A 106 -3.18 -4.17 14.61
CA SER A 106 -4.60 -3.81 14.56
C SER A 106 -4.97 -3.34 13.16
N SER A 107 -6.06 -3.84 12.59
CA SER A 107 -6.44 -3.52 11.22
C SER A 107 -7.80 -2.88 11.18
N TYR A 108 -7.94 -1.81 10.40
CA TYR A 108 -9.20 -1.10 10.24
C TYR A 108 -9.56 -0.94 8.77
N PHE A 109 -10.82 -1.17 8.46
CA PHE A 109 -11.41 -0.68 7.22
C PHE A 109 -12.05 0.67 7.48
N CYS A 110 -11.77 1.65 6.63
CA CYS A 110 -12.17 3.05 6.77
C CYS A 110 -13.18 3.39 5.67
N ALA A 111 -14.46 3.51 6.04
CA ALA A 111 -15.53 3.96 5.17
C ALA A 111 -15.60 5.49 5.13
N ALA A 112 -15.84 6.05 3.94
CA ALA A 112 -15.91 7.48 3.74
C ALA A 112 -17.34 8.01 3.96
N THR A 113 -17.44 9.17 4.61
CA THR A 113 -18.61 10.04 4.53
C THR A 113 -18.20 11.43 4.08
N VAL A 114 -19.07 12.12 3.36
CA VAL A 114 -18.81 13.46 2.82
C VAL A 114 -19.93 14.38 3.32
N ALA A 115 -19.57 15.53 3.86
CA ALA A 115 -20.56 16.50 4.35
C ALA A 115 -20.97 17.52 3.27
N GLU A 116 -20.06 17.84 2.34
CA GLU A 116 -20.26 18.86 1.32
C GLU A 116 -19.86 18.33 -0.07
N THR A 117 -20.75 18.52 -1.06
CA THR A 117 -20.52 18.09 -2.45
C THR A 117 -19.26 18.72 -3.04
N ASP A 118 -18.44 17.89 -3.69
CA ASP A 118 -17.20 18.28 -4.35
C ASP A 118 -16.21 19.03 -3.43
N ASN A 119 -16.33 18.83 -2.11
CA ASN A 119 -15.38 19.31 -1.13
C ASN A 119 -14.67 18.13 -0.46
N PRO A 120 -13.52 17.69 -0.99
CA PRO A 120 -12.70 16.64 -0.38
C PRO A 120 -12.34 16.89 1.08
N ALA A 121 -12.17 18.15 1.51
CA ALA A 121 -11.82 18.45 2.90
C ALA A 121 -12.97 18.16 3.89
N SER A 122 -14.20 17.99 3.40
CA SER A 122 -15.35 17.57 4.19
C SER A 122 -15.46 16.05 4.36
N LEU A 123 -14.56 15.28 3.73
CA LEU A 123 -14.53 13.83 3.84
C LEU A 123 -14.05 13.42 5.24
N ASN A 124 -14.83 12.56 5.89
CA ASN A 124 -14.52 11.97 7.18
C ASN A 124 -14.42 10.44 7.05
N TRP A 125 -13.57 9.85 7.88
CA TRP A 125 -13.37 8.40 7.92
C TRP A 125 -14.05 7.79 9.15
N ASN A 126 -14.96 6.87 8.90
CA ASN A 126 -15.52 5.98 9.91
C ASN A 126 -14.84 4.62 9.80
N ALA A 127 -14.36 4.07 10.89
CA ALA A 127 -13.60 2.84 10.91
C ALA A 127 -14.29 1.73 11.69
N ILE A 128 -14.14 0.52 11.16
CA ILE A 128 -14.44 -0.74 11.82
C ILE A 128 -13.15 -1.55 11.97
N GLN A 129 -12.94 -2.14 13.14
CA GLN A 129 -11.79 -3.03 13.35
C GLN A 129 -12.07 -4.40 12.74
N LEU A 130 -11.11 -4.89 11.96
CA LEU A 130 -11.17 -6.20 11.31
C LEU A 130 -10.27 -7.21 12.01
N GLY A 131 -10.54 -8.49 11.79
CA GLY A 131 -9.74 -9.59 12.33
C GLY A 131 -9.95 -9.88 13.83
N VAL A 132 -10.96 -9.26 14.44
CA VAL A 132 -11.34 -9.47 15.85
C VAL A 132 -12.54 -10.43 15.96
N PRO A 133 -12.66 -11.20 17.06
CA PRO A 133 -13.73 -12.19 17.22
C PRO A 133 -15.12 -11.57 17.42
N VAL A 134 -15.18 -10.33 17.91
CA VAL A 134 -16.43 -9.62 18.16
C VAL A 134 -16.54 -8.45 17.16
N PRO A 135 -17.51 -8.49 16.24
CA PRO A 135 -17.76 -7.36 15.34
C PRO A 135 -18.02 -6.08 16.13
N GLN A 136 -17.40 -5.00 15.70
CA GLN A 136 -17.59 -3.67 16.26
C GLN A 136 -18.42 -2.84 15.27
N PRO A 137 -19.26 -1.89 15.73
CA PRO A 137 -19.92 -0.97 14.80
C PRO A 137 -18.89 -0.04 14.13
N TYR A 138 -19.28 0.67 13.09
CA TYR A 138 -18.49 1.81 12.62
C TYR A 138 -18.47 2.91 13.69
N ALA A 139 -17.33 3.58 13.83
CA ALA A 139 -17.17 4.80 14.62
C ALA A 139 -16.12 5.71 13.97
N PRO A 140 -16.06 7.02 14.28
CA PRO A 140 -15.02 7.89 13.74
C PRO A 140 -13.61 7.30 13.93
N LEU A 141 -12.74 7.44 12.92
CA LEU A 141 -11.39 6.88 12.95
C LEU A 141 -10.59 7.34 14.18
N SER A 142 -10.72 8.61 14.57
CA SER A 142 -10.08 9.16 15.77
C SER A 142 -10.52 8.48 17.07
N GLU A 143 -11.80 8.11 17.17
CA GLU A 143 -12.33 7.36 18.31
C GLU A 143 -11.79 5.93 18.33
N ARG A 144 -11.74 5.26 17.17
CA ARG A 144 -11.17 3.90 17.04
C ARG A 144 -9.70 3.83 17.40
N LEU A 145 -8.97 4.92 17.18
CA LEU A 145 -7.56 5.05 17.52
C LEU A 145 -7.34 5.61 18.94
N ALA A 146 -8.39 6.00 19.67
CA ALA A 146 -8.24 6.46 21.04
C ALA A 146 -7.62 5.34 21.90
N GLY A 147 -6.57 5.66 22.65
CA GLY A 147 -5.86 4.69 23.49
C GLY A 147 -4.91 3.74 22.75
N SER A 148 -4.75 3.86 21.43
CA SER A 148 -3.80 3.03 20.65
C SER A 148 -2.32 3.43 20.82
N GLY A 149 -2.03 4.43 21.66
CA GLY A 149 -0.67 4.87 21.98
C GLY A 149 -0.05 5.86 20.97
N PHE A 150 -0.78 6.24 19.92
CA PHE A 150 -0.32 7.28 18.99
C PHE A 150 -0.35 8.65 19.65
N VAL A 151 0.75 9.39 19.48
CA VAL A 151 0.91 10.73 20.04
C VAL A 151 0.20 11.72 19.14
N LEU A 152 -0.69 12.53 19.73
CA LEU A 152 -1.35 13.62 19.01
C LEU A 152 -0.32 14.65 18.55
N ARG A 153 -0.52 15.15 17.33
CA ARG A 153 0.33 16.17 16.76
C ARG A 153 -0.03 17.53 17.38
N GLY A 154 0.93 18.16 18.06
CA GLY A 154 0.72 19.48 18.67
C GLY A 154 0.64 20.66 17.68
N ARG A 155 1.00 20.46 16.40
CA ARG A 155 0.93 21.48 15.34
C ARG A 155 0.50 20.87 14.02
N THR A 156 -0.55 21.40 13.42
CA THR A 156 -1.04 20.99 12.11
C THR A 156 0.07 21.16 11.06
N TYR A 157 0.29 20.12 10.25
CA TYR A 157 1.17 20.21 9.09
C TYR A 157 0.31 20.40 7.84
N ASN A 158 0.64 21.41 7.03
CA ASN A 158 -0.09 21.65 5.79
C ASN A 158 0.40 20.68 4.69
N PHE A 159 -0.31 19.54 4.56
CA PHE A 159 -0.06 18.57 3.50
C PHE A 159 -0.57 19.02 2.12
N LEU A 160 -1.48 20.01 2.05
CA LEU A 160 -2.16 20.46 0.82
C LEU A 160 -1.50 21.69 0.17
N ARG A 161 -0.18 21.79 0.30
CA ARG A 161 0.63 22.95 -0.13
C ARG A 161 1.32 22.77 -1.48
N TYR A 162 1.21 21.59 -2.09
CA TYR A 162 1.95 21.24 -3.30
C TYR A 162 1.16 21.59 -4.57
N THR A 163 1.79 21.40 -5.72
CA THR A 163 1.27 21.75 -7.04
C THR A 163 1.71 20.72 -8.09
N ALA A 164 1.53 19.43 -7.79
CA ALA A 164 1.85 18.35 -8.72
C ALA A 164 0.79 18.22 -9.83
N ASP A 165 1.22 17.81 -11.03
CA ASP A 165 0.30 17.52 -12.13
C ASP A 165 -0.36 16.14 -11.98
N ALA A 166 -1.46 16.11 -11.23
CA ALA A 166 -2.30 14.92 -11.10
C ALA A 166 -3.10 14.58 -12.37
N GLY A 167 -3.05 15.42 -13.42
CA GLY A 167 -3.68 15.17 -14.72
C GLY A 167 -3.19 13.89 -15.37
N THR A 168 -1.93 13.51 -15.09
CA THR A 168 -1.25 12.31 -15.60
C THR A 168 -1.74 11.00 -15.00
N ILE A 169 -2.52 11.02 -13.91
CA ILE A 169 -3.12 9.82 -13.32
C ILE A 169 -4.32 9.41 -14.19
N PRO A 170 -4.39 8.15 -14.68
CA PRO A 170 -5.56 7.66 -15.40
C PRO A 170 -6.82 7.73 -14.55
N GLU A 171 -7.96 8.05 -15.17
CA GLU A 171 -9.25 8.25 -14.48
C GLU A 171 -9.61 7.06 -13.57
N ILE A 172 -9.36 5.84 -14.05
CA ILE A 172 -9.63 4.60 -13.30
C ILE A 172 -8.82 4.48 -11.99
N ALA A 173 -7.66 5.13 -11.89
CA ALA A 173 -6.78 5.06 -10.73
C ALA A 173 -6.93 6.25 -9.77
N VAL A 174 -7.55 7.35 -10.22
CA VAL A 174 -7.73 8.56 -9.39
C VAL A 174 -8.48 8.28 -8.10
N PRO A 175 -9.63 7.56 -8.08
CA PRO A 175 -10.36 7.32 -6.83
C PRO A 175 -9.54 6.57 -5.79
N GLU A 176 -8.72 5.60 -6.23
CA GLU A 176 -7.91 4.79 -5.32
C GLU A 176 -6.76 5.61 -4.72
N GLU A 177 -6.01 6.34 -5.55
CA GLU A 177 -4.93 7.21 -5.07
C GLU A 177 -5.50 8.32 -4.18
N PHE A 178 -6.66 8.89 -4.53
CA PHE A 178 -7.36 9.87 -3.71
C PHE A 178 -7.69 9.32 -2.33
N ALA A 179 -8.33 8.16 -2.25
CA ALA A 179 -8.73 7.57 -0.98
C ALA A 179 -7.53 7.23 -0.09
N LYS A 180 -6.48 6.63 -0.66
CA LYS A 180 -5.22 6.35 0.04
C LYS A 180 -4.61 7.65 0.56
N GLU A 181 -4.38 8.63 -0.30
CA GLU A 181 -3.70 9.86 0.08
C GLU A 181 -4.52 10.69 1.09
N HIS A 182 -5.84 10.76 0.92
CA HIS A 182 -6.73 11.43 1.87
C HIS A 182 -6.65 10.77 3.25
N LEU A 183 -6.75 9.44 3.33
CA LEU A 183 -6.61 8.69 4.59
C LEU A 183 -5.24 8.89 5.25
N ARG A 184 -4.16 8.90 4.45
CA ARG A 184 -2.80 9.20 4.90
C ARG A 184 -2.72 10.58 5.56
N ILE A 185 -3.32 11.58 4.92
CA ILE A 185 -3.31 12.96 5.39
C ILE A 185 -4.18 13.12 6.63
N THR A 186 -5.39 12.56 6.66
CA THR A 186 -6.25 12.59 7.86
C THR A 186 -5.49 12.03 9.05
N PHE A 187 -4.89 10.85 8.92
CA PHE A 187 -4.13 10.23 10.01
C PHE A 187 -2.93 11.10 10.45
N ASN A 188 -2.12 11.58 9.50
CA ASN A 188 -0.92 12.36 9.83
C ASN A 188 -1.22 13.79 10.31
N THR A 189 -2.43 14.30 10.07
CA THR A 189 -2.86 15.59 10.60
C THR A 189 -3.05 15.49 12.11
N ASP A 190 -3.65 14.39 12.58
CA ASP A 190 -3.96 14.19 13.99
C ASP A 190 -2.81 13.57 14.78
N TYR A 191 -2.01 12.69 14.16
CA TYR A 191 -1.01 11.87 14.86
C TYR A 191 0.42 12.05 14.35
N MET A 192 1.37 11.86 15.27
CA MET A 192 2.79 11.65 14.98
C MET A 192 3.06 10.15 14.82
N ALA A 193 3.39 9.73 13.60
CA ALA A 193 3.66 8.34 13.28
C ALA A 193 4.78 8.17 12.25
N GLU A 194 5.28 6.95 12.17
CA GLU A 194 5.94 6.44 10.98
C GLU A 194 4.88 5.72 10.13
N ILE A 195 4.83 6.04 8.84
CA ILE A 195 3.80 5.54 7.92
C ILE A 195 4.47 5.01 6.66
N SER A 196 3.97 3.88 6.15
CA SER A 196 4.34 3.34 4.84
C SER A 196 3.11 2.80 4.14
N ASP A 197 3.19 2.76 2.81
CA ASP A 197 2.26 2.06 1.94
C ASP A 197 2.20 0.55 2.20
N ILE A 198 1.01 0.00 2.00
CA ILE A 198 0.77 -1.41 1.73
C ILE A 198 0.27 -1.45 0.29
N ASP A 199 1.02 -2.02 -0.66
CA ASP A 199 0.64 -1.98 -2.08
C ASP A 199 -0.53 -2.94 -2.36
N GLY A 200 -0.56 -4.05 -1.62
CA GLY A 200 -1.66 -5.01 -1.60
C GLY A 200 -1.38 -6.15 -0.63
N LEU A 201 -2.40 -6.95 -0.33
CA LEU A 201 -2.29 -8.14 0.50
C LEU A 201 -2.82 -9.33 -0.27
N PHE A 202 -1.97 -10.35 -0.48
CA PHE A 202 -2.39 -11.60 -1.11
C PHE A 202 -2.70 -12.66 -0.07
N TRP A 203 -3.84 -13.32 -0.22
CA TRP A 203 -4.25 -14.47 0.58
C TRP A 203 -3.92 -15.78 -0.16
N GLY A 204 -2.83 -16.41 0.27
CA GLY A 204 -2.48 -17.77 -0.14
C GLY A 204 -3.36 -18.81 0.55
N ASN A 205 -3.12 -20.09 0.26
CA ASN A 205 -3.83 -21.17 0.92
C ASN A 205 -3.40 -21.32 2.39
N GLN A 206 -2.14 -21.01 2.72
CA GLN A 206 -1.62 -21.15 4.09
C GLN A 206 -1.26 -19.83 4.75
N HIS A 207 -0.81 -18.84 3.98
CA HIS A 207 -0.23 -17.61 4.50
C HIS A 207 -0.87 -16.36 3.89
N THR A 208 -0.80 -15.27 4.65
CA THR A 208 -1.05 -13.91 4.15
C THR A 208 0.26 -13.26 3.75
N TYR A 209 0.27 -12.57 2.61
CA TYR A 209 1.44 -11.94 2.05
C TYR A 209 1.18 -10.46 1.77
N PRO A 210 1.60 -9.51 2.62
CA PRO A 210 1.77 -8.14 2.21
C PRO A 210 2.80 -8.06 1.10
N ILE A 211 2.43 -7.27 0.10
CA ILE A 211 3.15 -7.20 -1.17
C ILE A 211 3.83 -5.85 -1.26
N GLU A 212 5.08 -5.89 -1.70
CA GLU A 212 5.77 -4.75 -2.29
C GLU A 212 5.82 -4.95 -3.81
N ILE A 213 5.30 -4.00 -4.58
CA ILE A 213 5.21 -4.04 -6.03
C ILE A 213 6.19 -3.03 -6.61
N LYS A 214 6.98 -3.47 -7.58
CA LYS A 214 7.87 -2.60 -8.35
C LYS A 214 7.86 -2.97 -9.83
N GLU A 215 8.00 -1.97 -10.68
CA GLU A 215 8.26 -2.16 -12.10
C GLU A 215 9.75 -1.97 -12.37
N LYS A 216 10.41 -2.99 -12.95
CA LYS A 216 11.86 -2.99 -13.15
C LYS A 216 12.27 -3.71 -14.43
N SER A 217 13.28 -3.16 -15.09
CA SER A 217 14.15 -3.93 -15.99
C SER A 217 15.30 -4.52 -15.17
N PRO A 218 15.74 -5.75 -15.45
CA PRO A 218 16.88 -6.32 -14.77
C PRO A 218 18.14 -5.53 -15.10
N ALA A 219 18.97 -5.29 -14.08
CA ALA A 219 20.32 -4.78 -14.27
C ALA A 219 21.29 -5.96 -14.40
N ASP A 220 22.47 -5.73 -14.97
CA ASP A 220 23.50 -6.76 -15.14
C ASP A 220 24.74 -6.44 -14.29
N SER A 221 25.43 -7.47 -13.83
CA SER A 221 26.63 -7.37 -12.99
C SER A 221 27.51 -8.60 -13.17
N ASP A 222 28.81 -8.40 -13.34
CA ASP A 222 29.77 -9.50 -13.60
C ASP A 222 29.78 -10.59 -12.52
N ASP A 223 29.44 -10.25 -11.27
CA ASP A 223 29.45 -11.17 -10.11
C ASP A 223 28.13 -11.94 -9.92
N MET A 224 27.01 -11.45 -10.43
CA MET A 224 25.66 -11.98 -10.14
C MET A 224 24.85 -12.30 -11.41
N GLY A 225 25.29 -11.83 -12.57
CA GLY A 225 24.48 -11.76 -13.77
C GLY A 225 23.31 -10.79 -13.61
N LEU A 226 22.18 -11.12 -14.25
CA LEU A 226 20.96 -10.31 -14.17
C LEU A 226 20.37 -10.29 -12.76
N TYR A 227 20.05 -9.09 -12.27
CA TYR A 227 19.52 -8.88 -10.93
C TYR A 227 18.45 -7.78 -10.87
N PHE A 228 17.64 -7.81 -9.80
CA PHE A 228 16.79 -6.71 -9.41
C PHE A 228 17.32 -6.06 -8.13
N GLY A 229 17.46 -4.74 -8.14
CA GLY A 229 17.75 -3.98 -6.91
C GLY A 229 16.48 -3.75 -6.10
N LEU A 230 16.56 -3.82 -4.77
CA LEU A 230 15.49 -3.43 -3.86
C LEU A 230 16.04 -2.41 -2.85
N ASP A 231 15.35 -1.29 -2.67
CA ASP A 231 15.74 -0.28 -1.69
C ASP A 231 15.63 -0.83 -0.26
N ILE A 232 16.53 -0.39 0.63
CA ILE A 232 16.56 -0.86 2.04
C ILE A 232 15.22 -0.60 2.76
N GLY A 233 14.53 0.51 2.48
CA GLY A 233 13.25 0.83 3.13
C GLY A 233 12.19 -0.27 2.94
N PRO A 234 11.80 -0.56 1.68
CA PRO A 234 10.96 -1.71 1.34
C PRO A 234 11.47 -3.05 1.87
N PHE A 235 12.79 -3.31 1.80
CA PHE A 235 13.37 -4.54 2.37
C PHE A 235 13.08 -4.67 3.87
N VAL A 236 13.30 -3.60 4.65
CA VAL A 236 13.02 -3.57 6.10
C VAL A 236 11.53 -3.72 6.39
N LYS A 237 10.66 -3.15 5.54
CA LYS A 237 9.20 -3.33 5.65
C LYS A 237 8.80 -4.79 5.45
N LEU A 238 9.33 -5.45 4.41
CA LEU A 238 9.08 -6.88 4.16
C LEU A 238 9.62 -7.75 5.30
N ALA A 239 10.81 -7.41 5.82
CA ALA A 239 11.41 -8.08 6.97
C ALA A 239 10.56 -7.94 8.24
N TYR A 240 9.99 -6.76 8.48
CA TYR A 240 9.08 -6.53 9.61
C TYR A 240 7.89 -7.49 9.57
N TYR A 241 7.26 -7.67 8.41
CA TYR A 241 6.16 -8.62 8.26
C TYR A 241 6.60 -10.06 8.51
N ALA A 242 7.69 -10.48 7.88
CA ALA A 242 8.20 -11.85 8.03
C ALA A 242 8.71 -12.17 9.44
N ALA A 243 9.15 -11.17 10.20
CA ALA A 243 9.58 -11.33 11.59
C ALA A 243 8.40 -11.51 12.56
N LYS A 244 7.16 -11.24 12.13
CA LYS A 244 5.98 -11.52 12.94
C LYS A 244 5.72 -13.03 12.97
N ARG A 245 5.44 -13.56 14.17
CA ARG A 245 5.04 -14.96 14.33
C ARG A 245 3.67 -15.20 13.67
N GLY A 246 3.45 -16.43 13.21
CA GLY A 246 2.20 -16.89 12.63
C GLY A 246 2.26 -16.97 11.11
N ASN A 247 1.11 -16.77 10.47
CA ASN A 247 0.95 -17.01 9.03
C ASN A 247 1.22 -15.74 8.18
N LEU A 248 1.96 -14.77 8.73
CA LEU A 248 2.28 -13.53 8.05
C LEU A 248 3.65 -13.64 7.39
N HIS A 249 3.64 -13.77 6.07
CA HIS A 249 4.83 -13.75 5.21
C HIS A 249 4.78 -12.50 4.36
N SER A 250 5.76 -12.24 3.48
CA SER A 250 5.70 -11.09 2.58
C SER A 250 6.27 -11.40 1.21
N PHE A 251 5.77 -10.68 0.19
CA PHE A 251 6.17 -10.82 -1.19
C PHE A 251 6.85 -9.56 -1.69
N TYR A 252 7.87 -9.78 -2.51
CA TYR A 252 8.32 -8.78 -3.45
C TYR A 252 7.90 -9.22 -4.85
N VAL A 253 7.07 -8.40 -5.51
CA VAL A 253 6.55 -8.64 -6.85
C VAL A 253 7.17 -7.64 -7.81
N VAL A 254 7.66 -8.16 -8.93
CA VAL A 254 8.26 -7.39 -10.00
C VAL A 254 7.41 -7.51 -11.26
N ARG A 255 6.91 -6.36 -11.74
CA ARG A 255 6.49 -6.18 -13.14
C ARG A 255 7.76 -6.06 -13.95
N GLU A 256 8.19 -7.16 -14.56
CA GLU A 256 9.41 -7.16 -15.37
C GLU A 256 9.13 -6.52 -16.71
N ILE A 257 9.89 -5.49 -17.07
CA ILE A 257 9.78 -4.79 -18.34
C ILE A 257 11.07 -4.91 -19.15
N ASP A 258 10.92 -5.01 -20.47
CA ASP A 258 12.01 -5.23 -21.41
C ASP A 258 13.09 -4.16 -21.33
N ASN A 259 12.70 -2.89 -21.30
CA ASN A 259 13.58 -1.75 -21.16
C ASN A 259 12.85 -0.52 -20.61
N ALA A 260 13.61 0.51 -20.22
CA ALA A 260 13.05 1.71 -19.59
C ALA A 260 12.21 2.59 -20.54
N THR A 261 12.40 2.43 -21.86
CA THR A 261 11.80 3.24 -22.92
C THR A 261 10.46 2.64 -23.38
N ASP A 262 10.48 1.42 -23.89
CA ASP A 262 9.30 0.74 -24.47
C ASP A 262 8.40 0.16 -23.37
N ARG A 263 9.01 -0.32 -22.28
CA ARG A 263 8.34 -0.82 -21.06
C ARG A 263 7.33 -1.94 -21.33
N ASN A 264 7.56 -2.76 -22.35
CA ASN A 264 6.69 -3.89 -22.63
C ASN A 264 6.80 -4.89 -21.47
N LEU A 265 5.65 -5.36 -21.00
CA LEU A 265 5.60 -6.40 -19.97
C LEU A 265 6.27 -7.66 -20.49
N VAL A 266 7.35 -8.08 -19.85
CA VAL A 266 8.00 -9.37 -20.10
C VAL A 266 7.24 -10.46 -19.34
N ARG A 267 7.04 -10.24 -18.03
CA ARG A 267 6.30 -11.15 -17.13
C ARG A 267 6.08 -10.52 -15.77
N TRP A 268 5.18 -11.12 -15.00
CA TRP A 268 5.10 -10.92 -13.56
C TRP A 268 5.95 -11.94 -12.84
N SER A 269 6.72 -11.52 -11.85
CA SER A 269 7.56 -12.41 -11.06
C SER A 269 7.49 -12.06 -9.59
N TYR A 270 7.67 -13.03 -8.71
CA TYR A 270 7.65 -12.83 -7.27
C TYR A 270 8.74 -13.63 -6.57
N ILE A 271 9.11 -13.16 -5.37
CA ILE A 271 9.97 -13.87 -4.45
C ILE A 271 9.41 -13.70 -3.04
N THR A 272 9.40 -14.79 -2.27
CA THR A 272 9.03 -14.77 -0.85
C THR A 272 10.16 -14.18 -0.02
N PHE A 273 9.85 -13.54 1.11
CA PHE A 273 10.88 -12.84 1.87
C PHE A 273 12.01 -13.76 2.39
N ASP A 274 11.71 -15.02 2.74
CA ASP A 274 12.71 -16.01 3.15
C ASP A 274 13.75 -16.27 2.04
N ARG A 275 13.30 -16.50 0.80
CA ARG A 275 14.18 -16.61 -0.36
C ARG A 275 14.87 -15.30 -0.68
N LEU A 276 14.14 -14.18 -0.60
CA LEU A 276 14.71 -12.85 -0.84
C LEU A 276 15.88 -12.58 0.10
N ALA A 277 15.72 -12.85 1.40
CA ALA A 277 16.75 -12.66 2.41
C ALA A 277 17.94 -13.62 2.23
N GLN A 278 17.69 -14.85 1.80
CA GLN A 278 18.74 -15.83 1.50
C GLN A 278 19.67 -15.36 0.38
N PHE A 279 19.13 -14.73 -0.67
CA PHE A 279 19.88 -14.35 -1.87
C PHE A 279 20.23 -12.86 -1.95
N ALA A 280 19.75 -12.05 -1.01
CA ALA A 280 20.08 -10.63 -0.96
C ALA A 280 21.58 -10.42 -0.77
N SER A 281 22.18 -9.55 -1.59
CA SER A 281 23.58 -9.16 -1.44
C SER A 281 23.84 -8.49 -0.08
N TRP A 282 24.88 -8.91 0.64
CA TRP A 282 25.21 -8.35 1.96
C TRP A 282 25.82 -6.94 1.88
N GLY A 283 26.47 -6.61 0.77
CA GLY A 283 26.97 -5.26 0.51
C GLY A 283 25.91 -4.39 -0.14
N SER A 284 25.48 -3.33 0.53
CA SER A 284 24.61 -2.32 -0.09
C SER A 284 25.41 -1.45 -1.06
N ARG A 285 24.86 -1.14 -2.24
CA ARG A 285 25.46 -0.20 -3.20
C ARG A 285 24.54 1.00 -3.39
N ALA A 286 25.11 2.14 -3.78
CA ALA A 286 24.32 3.27 -4.26
C ALA A 286 23.47 2.83 -5.47
N GLY A 287 22.20 3.23 -5.51
CA GLY A 287 21.31 2.96 -6.62
C GLY A 287 21.88 3.46 -7.96
N GLY A 288 21.61 2.74 -9.04
CA GLY A 288 22.06 3.11 -10.39
C GLY A 288 21.34 4.33 -10.97
N THR A 289 21.82 4.85 -12.09
CA THR A 289 21.39 6.09 -12.76
C THR A 289 19.88 6.20 -13.05
N ASN A 290 19.16 5.07 -13.11
CA ASN A 290 17.70 5.01 -13.29
C ASN A 290 16.89 5.21 -11.99
N MET A 291 17.55 5.45 -10.85
CA MET A 291 16.94 5.62 -9.53
C MET A 291 17.10 7.07 -9.06
N GLN A 292 16.37 8.00 -9.66
CA GLN A 292 16.35 9.41 -9.24
C GLN A 292 15.50 9.57 -7.97
N GLY A 293 16.12 9.36 -6.81
CA GLY A 293 15.51 9.51 -5.48
C GLY A 293 16.56 9.45 -4.36
N GLY A 294 17.57 10.33 -4.41
CA GLY A 294 18.73 10.26 -3.52
C GLY A 294 19.63 9.05 -3.82
N ALA A 295 20.84 9.00 -3.27
CA ALA A 295 21.66 7.79 -3.32
C ALA A 295 21.04 6.73 -2.38
N SER A 296 19.93 6.11 -2.79
CA SER A 296 19.31 5.03 -2.02
C SER A 296 20.25 3.83 -2.05
N SER A 297 20.50 3.25 -0.88
CA SER A 297 21.20 1.98 -0.79
C SER A 297 20.26 0.86 -1.21
N VAL A 298 20.71 0.01 -2.12
CA VAL A 298 19.96 -1.15 -2.60
C VAL A 298 20.64 -2.45 -2.20
N VAL A 299 19.82 -3.47 -1.94
CA VAL A 299 20.25 -4.88 -1.98
C VAL A 299 19.98 -5.43 -3.37
N ARG A 300 20.87 -6.27 -3.89
CA ARG A 300 20.74 -6.93 -5.19
C ARG A 300 20.23 -8.35 -4.98
N ILE A 301 19.24 -8.76 -5.77
CA ILE A 301 18.68 -10.11 -5.76
C ILE A 301 18.81 -10.68 -7.17
N PRO A 302 19.43 -11.86 -7.37
CA PRO A 302 19.55 -12.46 -8.69
C PRO A 302 18.16 -12.70 -9.31
N ARG A 303 18.01 -12.34 -10.59
CA ARG A 303 16.75 -12.51 -11.34
C ARG A 303 16.31 -13.98 -11.40
N SER A 304 17.27 -14.92 -11.38
CA SER A 304 17.01 -16.36 -11.41
C SER A 304 16.22 -16.89 -10.22
N GLU A 305 16.26 -16.19 -9.08
CA GLU A 305 15.61 -16.64 -7.85
C GLU A 305 14.13 -16.24 -7.76
N PHE A 306 13.69 -15.39 -8.69
CA PHE A 306 12.29 -15.01 -8.81
C PHE A 306 11.51 -16.10 -9.53
N THR A 307 10.37 -16.45 -8.96
CA THR A 307 9.40 -17.37 -9.56
C THR A 307 8.44 -16.57 -10.42
N GLU A 308 8.13 -17.07 -11.61
CA GLU A 308 7.11 -16.45 -12.44
C GLU A 308 5.73 -16.54 -11.76
N LEU A 309 5.01 -15.43 -11.73
CA LEU A 309 3.69 -15.35 -11.13
C LEU A 309 2.68 -15.88 -12.14
N THR A 310 2.11 -17.07 -11.90
CA THR A 310 1.14 -17.74 -12.77
C THR A 310 0.08 -18.40 -11.91
N ALA A 311 -1.08 -18.78 -12.46
CA ALA A 311 -2.07 -19.55 -11.71
C ALA A 311 -1.49 -20.83 -11.04
N ALA A 312 -0.56 -21.51 -11.72
CA ALA A 312 0.05 -22.74 -11.21
C ALA A 312 1.01 -22.50 -10.03
N THR A 313 1.75 -21.38 -10.04
CA THR A 313 2.65 -21.02 -8.93
C THR A 313 1.88 -20.42 -7.76
N LEU A 314 0.84 -19.62 -8.04
CA LEU A 314 -0.08 -19.08 -7.05
C LEU A 314 -0.88 -20.15 -6.30
N ALA A 315 -1.31 -21.21 -6.99
CA ALA A 315 -2.05 -22.31 -6.37
C ALA A 315 -1.24 -23.11 -5.33
N ARG A 316 0.09 -22.95 -5.30
CA ARG A 316 1.00 -23.63 -4.35
C ARG A 316 1.28 -22.81 -3.08
N LEU A 317 0.90 -21.52 -3.08
CA LEU A 317 1.00 -20.61 -1.93
C LEU A 317 -0.23 -20.79 -1.04
#